data_AF-A0A929KI00-F1
#
_entry.id   AF-A0A929KI00-F1
#
_cell.length_a   1.000
_cell.length_b   1.000
_cell.length_c   1.000
_cell.angle_alpha   90.00
_cell.angle_beta   90.00
_cell.angle_gamma   90.00
#
_symmetry.space_group_name_H-M   'P 1'
#
loop_
_entity.id
_entity.type
_entity.pdbx_description
1 polymer ?
#
loop_
_entity_poly.entity_id
_entity_poly.type
_entity_poly.pdbx_seq_one_letter_code
_entity_poly.pdbx_strand_id
1 'polypeptide(L)'
;MTITVLAIIEPDIKPGAPLSKVMNERLVRVAAELQASLTDELEDSWDCEDLVVYMSYNSKYAIRWKIVNDVPPVVESEVARQCAKLGYILWKGSEIYNFKSR
;
A
#
# COMPACT_ATOMS: atom_id res chain seq x y z
N MET A 1 15.53 -6.16 -5.58
CA MET A 1 14.06 -6.03 -5.61
C MET A 1 13.67 -4.56 -5.77
N THR A 2 12.72 -4.23 -6.64
CA THR A 2 12.16 -2.88 -6.79
C THR A 2 10.87 -2.77 -5.99
N ILE A 3 10.83 -1.88 -4.99
CA ILE A 3 9.65 -1.66 -4.16
C ILE A 3 8.96 -0.38 -4.59
N THR A 4 7.65 -0.47 -4.88
CA THR A 4 6.81 0.65 -5.25
C THR A 4 5.57 0.69 -4.36
N VAL A 5 5.33 1.82 -3.70
CA VAL A 5 4.11 2.04 -2.91
C VAL A 5 3.31 3.20 -3.52
N LEU A 6 2.10 2.92 -4.00
CA LEU A 6 1.25 3.91 -4.68
C LEU A 6 0.05 4.31 -3.82
N ALA A 7 -0.14 5.62 -3.67
CA ALA A 7 -1.35 6.21 -3.11
C ALA A 7 -2.46 6.26 -4.17
N ILE A 8 -3.50 5.46 -4.00
CA ILE A 8 -4.69 5.39 -4.84
C ILE A 8 -5.77 6.32 -4.27
N ILE A 9 -6.05 7.41 -4.97
CA ILE A 9 -7.08 8.38 -4.61
C ILE A 9 -8.40 7.93 -5.23
N GLU A 10 -9.34 7.47 -4.40
CA GLU A 10 -10.65 7.03 -4.87
C GLU A 10 -11.64 8.21 -4.97
N PRO A 11 -12.40 8.31 -6.08
CA PRO A 11 -13.33 9.42 -6.31
C PRO A 11 -14.55 9.41 -5.39
N ASP A 12 -14.88 8.27 -4.76
CA ASP A 12 -16.07 8.11 -3.93
C ASP A 12 -15.91 8.64 -2.49
N ILE A 13 -14.67 8.97 -2.11
CA ILE A 13 -14.36 9.56 -0.81
C ILE A 13 -14.56 11.07 -0.97
N LYS A 14 -15.77 11.57 -0.63
CA LYS A 14 -16.15 12.99 -0.75
C LYS A 14 -16.11 13.76 0.58
N PRO A 15 -14.95 14.02 1.20
CA PRO A 15 -14.84 15.14 2.12
C PRO A 15 -14.90 16.45 1.33
N GLY A 16 -15.22 17.57 2.00
CA GLY A 16 -15.13 18.89 1.38
C GLY A 16 -13.73 19.17 0.80
N ALA A 17 -13.64 19.98 -0.26
CA ALA A 17 -12.43 20.17 -1.07
C ALA A 17 -11.13 20.51 -0.30
N PRO A 18 -11.13 21.29 0.81
CA PRO A 18 -9.92 21.53 1.59
C PRO A 18 -9.41 20.27 2.31
N LEU A 19 -10.33 19.45 2.82
CA LEU A 19 -10.00 18.24 3.56
C LEU A 19 -9.50 17.15 2.61
N SER A 20 -10.10 17.00 1.41
CA SER A 20 -9.62 16.03 0.43
C SER A 20 -8.16 16.29 0.01
N LYS A 21 -7.77 17.55 -0.18
CA LYS A 21 -6.39 17.92 -0.48
C LYS A 21 -5.42 17.49 0.61
N VAL A 22 -5.69 17.86 1.87
CA VAL A 22 -4.83 17.50 3.02
C VAL A 22 -4.73 15.98 3.17
N MET A 23 -5.85 15.28 2.99
CA MET A 23 -5.88 13.82 3.07
C MET A 23 -5.04 13.15 1.98
N ASN A 24 -5.14 13.63 0.74
CA ASN A 24 -4.37 13.11 -0.39
C ASN A 24 -2.87 13.35 -0.19
N GLU A 25 -2.47 14.56 0.23
CA GLU A 25 -1.07 14.87 0.56
C GLU A 25 -0.55 13.98 1.68
N ARG A 26 -1.37 13.72 2.71
CA ARG A 26 -1.01 12.78 3.78
C ARG A 26 -0.83 11.36 3.27
N LEU A 27 -1.71 10.87 2.40
CA LEU A 27 -1.63 9.51 1.86
C LEU A 27 -0.36 9.32 1.02
N VAL A 28 0.00 10.32 0.21
CA VAL A 28 1.24 10.30 -0.57
C VAL A 28 2.47 10.25 0.34
N ARG A 29 2.51 11.05 1.41
CA ARG A 29 3.62 11.02 2.39
C ARG A 29 3.73 9.66 3.06
N VAL A 30 2.61 9.13 3.54
CA VAL A 30 2.57 7.82 4.21
C VAL A 30 3.00 6.69 3.26
N ALA A 31 2.61 6.75 1.98
CA ALA A 31 3.06 5.79 0.98
C ALA A 31 4.59 5.84 0.79
N ALA A 32 5.18 7.03 0.72
CA ALA A 32 6.63 7.20 0.63
C ALA A 32 7.36 6.70 1.88
N GLU A 33 6.82 6.95 3.07
CA GLU A 33 7.36 6.44 4.34
C GLU A 33 7.31 4.91 4.40
N LEU A 34 6.20 4.29 3.99
CA LEU A 34 6.10 2.83 3.91
C LEU A 34 7.08 2.25 2.88
N GLN A 35 7.25 2.91 1.73
CA GLN A 35 8.22 2.46 0.72
C GLN A 35 9.65 2.47 1.29
N ALA A 36 10.04 3.54 1.99
CA ALA A 36 11.36 3.62 2.63
C ALA A 36 11.52 2.51 3.68
N SER A 37 10.53 2.33 4.57
CA SER A 37 10.57 1.28 5.59
C SER A 37 10.65 -0.13 5.01
N LEU A 38 9.95 -0.40 3.91
CA LEU A 38 10.04 -1.70 3.23
C LEU A 38 11.38 -1.83 2.50
N THR A 39 11.95 -0.76 1.96
CA THR A 39 13.26 -0.83 1.30
C THR A 39 14.33 -1.22 2.30
N ASP A 40 14.33 -0.60 3.49
CA ASP A 40 15.29 -0.88 4.55
C ASP A 40 15.15 -2.31 5.12
N GLU A 41 13.92 -2.81 5.27
CA GLU A 41 13.69 -4.14 5.86
C GLU A 41 13.88 -5.29 4.86
N LEU A 42 13.76 -5.02 3.55
CA LEU A 42 13.78 -6.05 2.51
C LEU A 42 15.05 -6.01 1.64
N GLU A 43 16.09 -5.28 2.07
CA GLU A 43 17.20 -4.83 1.23
C GLU A 43 18.00 -5.96 0.56
N ASP A 44 17.98 -7.21 1.07
CA ASP A 44 19.00 -8.20 0.68
C ASP A 44 18.64 -9.69 0.61
N SER A 45 17.38 -10.14 0.66
CA SER A 45 17.17 -11.59 0.93
C SER A 45 16.08 -12.37 0.20
N TRP A 46 15.23 -11.75 -0.63
CA TRP A 46 14.07 -12.47 -1.16
C TRP A 46 14.07 -12.64 -2.67
N ASP A 47 13.64 -13.82 -3.09
CA ASP A 47 13.46 -14.26 -4.47
C ASP A 47 12.25 -13.54 -5.10
N CYS A 48 12.39 -12.22 -5.23
CA CYS A 48 11.35 -11.31 -5.65
C CYS A 48 11.99 -10.13 -6.38
N GLU A 49 11.66 -9.97 -7.65
CA GLU A 49 12.18 -8.87 -8.47
C GLU A 49 11.47 -7.57 -8.15
N ASP A 50 10.15 -7.60 -7.94
CA ASP A 50 9.31 -6.43 -7.71
C ASP A 50 8.28 -6.63 -6.59
N LEU A 51 8.00 -5.55 -5.85
CA LEU A 51 6.93 -5.48 -4.87
C LEU A 51 6.13 -4.21 -5.12
N VAL A 52 4.85 -4.36 -5.46
CA VAL A 52 3.95 -3.24 -5.67
C VAL A 52 2.84 -3.26 -4.63
N VAL A 53 2.77 -2.21 -3.82
CA VAL A 53 1.76 -2.04 -2.77
C VAL A 53 0.89 -0.84 -3.09
N TYR A 54 -0.43 -1.05 -3.12
CA TYR A 54 -1.39 0.05 -3.22
C TYR A 54 -1.89 0.42 -1.84
N MET A 55 -2.01 1.72 -1.60
CA MET A 55 -2.58 2.30 -0.40
C MET A 55 -3.76 3.19 -0.75
N SER A 56 -4.81 3.18 0.06
CA SER A 56 -5.95 4.09 -0.11
C SER A 56 -6.62 4.36 1.22
N TYR A 57 -7.57 5.28 1.25
CA TYR A 57 -8.51 5.38 2.36
C TYR A 57 -9.72 4.48 2.10
N ASN A 58 -10.34 3.97 3.17
CA ASN A 58 -11.70 3.46 3.07
C ASN A 58 -12.72 4.58 3.34
N SER A 59 -14.02 4.24 3.31
CA SER A 59 -15.11 5.19 3.59
C SER A 59 -15.10 5.77 5.01
N LYS A 60 -14.33 5.20 5.94
CA LYS A 60 -14.12 5.69 7.30
C LYS A 60 -12.77 6.41 7.47
N TYR A 61 -12.09 6.73 6.36
CA TYR A 61 -10.78 7.40 6.36
C TYR A 61 -9.65 6.61 7.05
N ALA A 62 -9.83 5.31 7.25
CA ALA A 62 -8.73 4.45 7.66
C ALA A 62 -7.88 4.09 6.44
N ILE A 63 -6.57 4.08 6.62
CA ILE A 63 -5.62 3.67 5.59
C ILE A 63 -5.73 2.15 5.40
N ARG A 64 -5.88 1.73 4.14
CA ARG A 64 -5.88 0.33 3.73
C ARG A 64 -4.79 0.07 2.71
N TRP A 65 -4.31 -1.16 2.65
CA TRP A 65 -3.22 -1.56 1.76
C TRP A 65 -3.47 -2.92 1.09
N LYS A 66 -2.85 -3.16 -0.06
CA LYS A 66 -2.78 -4.48 -0.70
C LYS A 66 -1.53 -4.60 -1.57
N ILE A 67 -0.95 -5.79 -1.62
CA ILE A 67 0.01 -6.15 -2.68
C ILE A 67 -0.79 -6.42 -3.95
N VAL A 68 -0.27 -5.99 -5.11
CA VAL A 68 -1.01 -6.05 -6.39
C VAL A 68 -0.36 -6.94 -7.45
N ASN A 69 0.87 -7.38 -7.21
CA ASN A 69 1.61 -8.35 -8.01
C ASN A 69 1.84 -9.64 -7.19
N ASP A 70 2.21 -10.73 -7.86
CA ASP A 70 2.53 -11.98 -7.17
C ASP A 70 3.91 -11.87 -6.50
N VAL A 71 4.00 -12.20 -5.21
CA VAL A 71 5.25 -12.18 -4.45
C VAL A 71 5.36 -13.43 -3.56
N PRO A 72 6.56 -13.83 -3.13
CA PRO A 72 6.70 -14.96 -2.20
C PRO A 72 5.95 -14.73 -0.88
N PRO A 73 5.42 -15.78 -0.23
CA PRO A 73 4.66 -15.66 1.03
C PRO A 73 5.42 -14.98 2.18
N VAL A 74 6.75 -15.04 2.18
CA VAL A 74 7.59 -14.35 3.16
C VAL A 74 7.50 -12.82 2.98
N VAL A 75 7.45 -12.34 1.74
CA VAL A 75 7.28 -10.92 1.40
C VAL A 75 5.89 -10.46 1.83
N GLU A 76 4.85 -11.24 1.53
CA GLU A 76 3.48 -10.94 1.96
C GLU A 76 3.39 -10.79 3.49
N SER A 77 4.03 -11.72 4.21
CA SER A 77 4.03 -11.74 5.68
C SER A 77 4.74 -10.53 6.27
N GLU A 78 5.85 -10.09 5.68
CA GLU A 78 6.58 -8.93 6.15
C GLU A 78 5.84 -7.61 5.86
N VAL A 79 5.31 -7.45 4.66
CA VAL A 79 4.48 -6.28 4.33
C VAL A 79 3.28 -6.21 5.28
N ALA A 80 2.65 -7.36 5.58
CA ALA A 80 1.56 -7.44 6.55
C ALA A 80 2.02 -7.03 7.95
N ARG A 81 3.20 -7.48 8.40
CA ARG A 81 3.79 -7.11 9.69
C ARG A 81 4.02 -5.60 9.78
N GLN A 82 4.65 -4.99 8.77
CA GLN A 82 4.93 -3.55 8.78
C GLN A 82 3.64 -2.73 8.75
N CYS A 83 2.70 -3.08 7.87
CA CYS A 83 1.41 -2.39 7.80
C CYS A 83 0.61 -2.52 9.11
N ALA A 84 0.67 -3.67 9.79
CA ALA A 84 0.01 -3.87 11.07
C ALA A 84 0.59 -2.99 12.19
N LYS A 85 1.92 -2.80 12.25
CA LYS A 85 2.57 -1.86 13.20
C LYS A 85 2.06 -0.43 13.06
N LEU A 86 1.75 -0.03 11.82
CA LEU A 86 1.25 1.31 11.49
C LEU A 86 -0.28 1.44 11.60
N GLY A 87 -0.98 0.35 11.94
CA GLY A 87 -2.43 0.31 12.05
C GLY A 87 -3.18 0.33 10.70
N TYR A 88 -2.50 0.00 9.60
CA TYR A 88 -3.11 -0.05 8.27
C TYR A 88 -3.86 -1.37 8.07
N ILE A 89 -4.99 -1.29 7.39
CA ILE A 89 -5.93 -2.41 7.26
C ILE A 89 -5.73 -3.12 5.92
N LEU A 90 -5.74 -4.45 5.91
CA LEU A 90 -5.72 -5.19 4.65
C LEU A 90 -6.95 -4.86 3.79
N TRP A 91 -6.71 -4.44 2.55
CA TRP A 91 -7.73 -4.11 1.58
C TRP A 91 -8.28 -5.39 0.94
N LYS A 92 -9.37 -5.89 1.53
CA LYS A 92 -10.14 -7.02 1.00
C LYS A 92 -11.16 -6.53 -0.04
N GLY A 93 -11.28 -7.22 -1.17
CA GLY A 93 -12.47 -7.11 -2.04
C GLY A 93 -12.42 -6.15 -3.24
N SER A 94 -11.25 -5.93 -3.87
CA SER A 94 -11.23 -5.34 -5.21
C SER A 94 -10.26 -6.09 -6.14
N GLU A 95 -10.83 -6.87 -7.06
CA GLU A 95 -10.09 -7.57 -8.12
C GLU A 95 -9.58 -6.60 -9.20
N ILE A 96 -10.14 -5.39 -9.27
CA ILE A 96 -9.78 -4.34 -10.24
C ILE A 96 -8.28 -3.96 -10.13
N TYR A 97 -7.67 -4.20 -8.97
CA TYR A 97 -6.28 -3.91 -8.69
C TYR A 97 -5.41 -5.16 -8.49
N ASN A 98 -5.79 -6.33 -9.02
CA ASN A 98 -4.95 -7.53 -8.99
C ASN A 98 -4.33 -7.74 -10.38
N PHE A 99 -3.03 -7.52 -10.53
CA PHE A 99 -2.30 -7.85 -11.74
C PHE A 99 -1.60 -9.20 -11.53
N LYS A 100 -2.23 -10.29 -11.97
CA LYS A 100 -1.58 -11.59 -12.05
C LYS A 100 -0.92 -11.72 -13.41
N SER A 101 0.40 -11.94 -13.46
CA SER A 101 1.02 -12.39 -14.71
C SER A 101 0.62 -13.85 -14.92
N ARG A 102 0.15 -14.18 -16.12
CA ARG A 102 -0.06 -15.58 -16.54
C ARG A 102 1.28 -16.29 -16.73
#